data_AF-A0A8R7VEE2-F1
#
_entry.id   AF-A0A8R7VEE2-F1
#
_cell.length_a   1.000
_cell.length_b   1.000
_cell.length_c   1.000
_cell.angle_alpha   90.00
_cell.angle_beta   90.00
_cell.angle_gamma   90.00
#
_symmetry.space_group_name_H-M   'P 1'
#
loop_
_entity.id
_entity.type
_entity.pdbx_description
1 polymer ?
#
loop_
_entity_poly.entity_id
_entity_poly.type
_entity_poly.pdbx_seq_one_letter_code
_entity_poly.pdbx_strand_id
1 'polypeptide(L)' 'MQVFPGAWTAVLVFLDNAGIWNLRVENLDSWYMGQELYISVVNPEEDHGDKTPLPLPDNTIFCGALSSLQK' A
#
# COMPACT_ATOMS: atom_id res chain seq x y z
N MET A 1 -11.64 -12.57 -0.03
CA MET A 1 -13.09 -12.37 0.23
C MET A 1 -13.79 -12.28 -1.12
N GLN A 2 -14.97 -12.86 -1.27
CA GLN A 2 -15.65 -12.88 -2.56
C GLN A 2 -16.92 -12.04 -2.52
N VAL A 3 -17.05 -11.12 -3.46
CA VAL A 3 -18.29 -10.38 -3.72
C VAL A 3 -19.00 -11.05 -4.89
N PHE A 4 -20.23 -11.51 -4.67
CA PHE A 4 -21.01 -12.20 -5.71
C PHE A 4 -21.71 -11.21 -6.64
N PRO A 5 -22.03 -11.61 -7.90
CA PRO A 5 -22.76 -10.75 -8.83
C PRO A 5 -24.08 -10.23 -8.24
N GLY A 6 -24.28 -8.91 -8.29
CA GLY A 6 -25.48 -8.25 -7.75
C GLY A 6 -25.53 -8.12 -6.22
N ALA A 7 -24.46 -8.51 -5.51
CA ALA A 7 -24.37 -8.46 -4.05
C ALA A 7 -23.28 -7.47 -3.58
N TRP A 8 -23.18 -7.30 -2.26
CA TRP A 8 -22.14 -6.52 -1.59
C TRP A 8 -21.56 -7.27 -0.39
N THR A 9 -20.38 -6.86 0.06
CA THR A 9 -19.74 -7.34 1.29
C THR A 9 -19.21 -6.14 2.05
N ALA A 10 -19.51 -6.04 3.35
CA ALA A 10 -18.93 -5.03 4.22
C ALA A 10 -17.82 -5.65 5.07
N VAL A 11 -16.74 -4.89 5.25
CA VAL A 11 -15.59 -5.28 6.07
C VAL A 11 -15.27 -4.12 7.00
N LEU A 12 -15.09 -4.43 8.28
CA LEU A 12 -14.60 -3.49 9.28
C LEU A 12 -13.15 -3.84 9.61
N VAL A 13 -12.27 -2.85 9.58
CA VAL A 13 -10.85 -2.99 9.92
C VAL A 13 -10.41 -1.86 10.84
N PHE A 14 -9.45 -2.15 11.71
CA PHE A 14 -8.71 -1.13 12.45
C PHE A 14 -7.41 -0.83 11.70
N LEU A 15 -7.09 0.45 11.55
CA LEU A 15 -5.87 0.90 10.85
C LEU A 15 -4.80 1.24 11.88
N ASP A 16 -4.23 0.22 12.51
CA ASP A 16 -3.19 0.33 13.55
C ASP A 16 -1.76 0.16 13.02
N ASN A 17 -1.61 -0.06 11.71
CA ASN A 17 -0.32 -0.25 11.05
C ASN A 17 -0.07 0.83 9.99
N ALA A 18 0.88 1.72 10.28
CA ALA A 18 1.25 2.84 9.44
C ALA A 18 2.00 2.41 8.18
N GLY A 19 1.71 3.07 7.06
CA GLY A 19 2.34 2.79 5.78
C GLY A 19 1.36 2.86 4.61
N ILE A 20 1.81 2.36 3.45
CA ILE A 20 1.02 2.30 2.23
C ILE A 20 0.55 0.87 2.02
N TRP A 21 -0.76 0.69 1.90
CA TRP A 21 -1.42 -0.60 1.75
C TRP A 21 -2.11 -0.72 0.39
N ASN A 22 -1.88 -1.83 -0.32
CA ASN A 22 -2.56 -2.14 -1.57
C ASN A 22 -3.79 -3.01 -1.30
N LEU A 23 -4.98 -2.47 -1.59
CA LEU A 23 -6.22 -3.21 -1.63
C LEU A 23 -6.58 -3.49 -3.08
N ARG A 24 -6.63 -4.77 -3.46
CA ARG A 24 -6.84 -5.16 -4.85
C ARG A 24 -7.70 -6.41 -4.97
N VAL A 25 -8.19 -6.64 -6.18
CA VAL A 25 -8.71 -7.95 -6.55
C VAL A 25 -7.58 -8.96 -6.67
N GLU A 26 -7.84 -10.20 -6.29
CA GLU A 26 -6.85 -11.28 -6.38
C GLU A 26 -6.71 -11.82 -7.81
N ASN A 27 -7.76 -11.70 -8.62
CA ASN A 27 -7.72 -12.10 -10.02
C ASN A 27 -6.71 -11.23 -10.79
N LEU A 28 -5.72 -11.88 -11.40
CA LEU A 28 -4.60 -11.22 -12.05
C LEU A 28 -5.02 -10.34 -13.24
N ASP A 29 -5.97 -10.80 -14.06
CA ASP A 29 -6.41 -10.06 -15.25
C ASP A 29 -7.09 -8.76 -14.84
N SER A 30 -7.99 -8.82 -13.85
CA SER A 30 -8.66 -7.63 -13.33
C SER A 30 -7.70 -6.69 -12.60
N TRP A 31 -6.72 -7.22 -11.85
CA TRP A 31 -5.69 -6.40 -11.21
C TRP A 31 -4.81 -5.70 -12.26
N TYR A 32 -4.37 -6.41 -13.29
CA TYR A 32 -3.62 -5.84 -14.41
C TYR A 32 -4.40 -4.73 -15.13
N MET A 33 -5.73 -4.88 -15.20
CA MET A 33 -6.64 -3.86 -15.73
C MET A 33 -6.92 -2.70 -14.74
N GLY A 34 -6.25 -2.67 -13.59
CA GLY A 34 -6.26 -1.55 -12.64
C GLY A 34 -7.32 -1.63 -11.55
N GLN A 35 -7.92 -2.80 -11.28
CA GLN A 35 -8.83 -2.97 -10.14
C GLN A 35 -8.07 -3.07 -8.81
N GLU A 36 -7.48 -1.94 -8.41
CA GLU A 36 -6.76 -1.75 -7.15
C GLU A 36 -6.95 -0.34 -6.60
N LEU A 37 -6.71 -0.21 -5.30
CA LEU A 37 -6.71 1.04 -4.55
C LEU A 37 -5.56 1.01 -3.55
N TYR A 38 -4.92 2.16 -3.34
CA TYR A 38 -3.90 2.32 -2.30
C TYR A 38 -4.45 3.15 -1.13
N ILE A 39 -4.13 2.72 0.08
CA ILE A 39 -4.51 3.38 1.33
C ILE A 39 -3.23 3.82 2.02
N SER A 40 -3.14 5.11 2.38
CA SER A 40 -2.04 5.64 3.19
C SER A 40 -2.52 5.78 4.64
N VAL A 41 -1.93 5.00 5.54
CA VAL A 41 -2.18 5.08 6.98
C VAL A 41 -1.03 5.85 7.59
N VAL A 42 -1.33 7.02 8.15
CA VAL A 42 -0.35 7.90 8.79
C VAL A 42 -0.32 7.66 10.29
N ASN A 43 0.87 7.67 10.89
CA ASN A 43 1.04 7.65 12.33
C ASN A 43 1.64 8.98 12.77
N PRO A 44 0.82 9.92 13.29
CA PRO A 44 1.31 11.23 13.69
C PRO A 44 2.50 11.14 14.63
N GLU A 45 2.48 10.24 15.62
CA GLU A 45 3.54 10.14 16.63
C GLU A 45 4.91 9.72 16.06
N GLU A 46 4.94 8.89 15.02
CA GLU A 46 6.18 8.42 14.36
C GLU A 46 6.59 9.31 13.17
N ASP A 47 5.62 9.84 12.41
CA ASP A 47 5.85 10.60 11.18
C ASP A 47 6.32 12.06 11.46
N HIS A 48 6.26 12.54 12.70
CA HIS A 48 6.68 13.89 13.09
C HIS A 48 8.20 14.15 13.00
N GLY A 49 9.02 13.14 12.69
CA GLY A 49 10.47 13.24 12.74
C GLY A 49 11.19 12.86 11.46
N ASP A 50 10.81 13.37 10.28
CA ASP A 50 11.54 13.21 8.99
C ASP A 50 11.97 11.77 8.64
N LYS A 51 11.33 10.79 9.29
CA LYS A 51 11.64 9.38 9.25
C LYS A 51 10.42 8.69 8.70
N THR A 52 10.60 7.96 7.61
CA THR A 52 9.63 6.97 7.19
C THR A 52 9.41 5.99 8.36
N PRO A 53 8.18 5.51 8.60
CA PRO A 53 7.84 4.68 9.76
C PRO A 53 8.69 3.41 9.86
N LEU A 54 9.30 2.98 8.75
CA LEU A 54 10.39 2.00 8.72
C LEU A 54 11.55 2.53 7.85
N PRO A 55 12.82 2.27 8.21
CA PRO A 55 13.94 2.55 7.32
C PRO A 55 13.84 1.68 6.06
N LEU A 56 14.21 2.27 4.92
CA LEU A 56 14.26 1.54 3.66
C LEU A 56 15.25 0.37 3.76
N PRO A 57 14.89 -0.85 3.32
CA PRO A 57 15.80 -1.98 3.32
C PRO A 57 16.96 -1.76 2.35
N ASP A 58 18.11 -2.42 2.58
CA ASP A 58 19.33 -2.21 1.81
C ASP A 58 19.21 -2.57 0.32
N ASN A 59 18.27 -3.45 -0.04
CA ASN A 59 17.98 -3.87 -1.41
C ASN A 59 16.84 -3.05 -2.05
N THR A 60 16.53 -1.87 -1.52
CA THR A 60 15.56 -0.97 -2.14
C THR A 60 15.98 -0.62 -3.56
N ILE A 61 15.05 -0.75 -4.50
CA ILE A 61 15.23 -0.33 -5.88
C ILE A 61 14.62 1.06 -6.01
N PHE A 62 15.43 2.03 -6.45
CA PHE A 62 14.98 3.40 -6.65
C PHE A 62 14.57 3.63 -8.11
N CYS A 63 13.44 4.30 -8.31
CA CYS A 63 12.87 4.56 -9.63
C CYS A 63 13.06 6.03 -10.05
N GLY A 64 13.24 6.27 -11.36
CA GLY A 64 13.18 7.61 -11.98
C GLY A 64 14.18 8.61 -11.39
N ALA A 65 13.66 9.71 -10.85
CA ALA A 65 14.46 10.80 -10.28
C ALA A 65 15.35 10.37 -9.10
N LEU A 66 15.01 9.27 -8.42
CA LEU A 66 15.77 8.73 -7.30
C LEU A 66 16.79 7.67 -7.72
N SER A 67 16.92 7.36 -9.02
CA SER A 67 17.84 6.34 -9.53
C SER A 67 19.31 6.54 -9.11
N SER A 68 19.72 7.78 -8.82
CA SER A 68 21.06 8.09 -8.29
C SER A 68 21.32 7.56 -6.89
N LEU A 69 20.29 7.16 -6.14
CA LEU A 69 20.39 6.55 -4.81
C LEU A 69 20.61 5.04 -4.87
N GLN A 70 20.63 4.44 -6.06
CA GLN A 70 20.92 3.02 -6.23
C GLN A 70 22.36 2.71 -5.78
N LYS A 71 22.50 1.81 -4.81
CA LYS A 71 23.80 1.28 -4.35
C LYS A 71 24.39 0.30 -5.36
#